data_AF-M2QXE3-F1
#
_entry.id   AF-M2QXE3-F1
#
_cell.length_a   1.000
_cell.length_b   1.000
_cell.length_c   1.000
_cell.angle_alpha   90.00
_cell.angle_beta   90.00
_cell.angle_gamma   90.00
#
_symmetry.space_group_name_H-M   'P 1'
#
loop_
_entity.id
_entity.type
_entity.pdbx_description
1 polymer ?
#
loop_
_entity_poly.entity_id
_entity_poly.type
_entity_poly.pdbx_seq_one_letter_code
_entity_poly.pdbx_strand_id
1 'polypeptide(L)'
;MVQYYGFLLNSQRMLELGIEKGLGSDESFHGRECLRTRAAWDLLAEAEVDDWCTVVNVTTRNGKAYWCIALASTDHRETVYTHRNLPPQHLVDQVKTMLEKPDHVQPMWWDSTF
;
A
#
# COMPACT_ATOMS: atom_id res chain seq x y z
N MET A 1 -3.85 4.10 18.87
CA MET A 1 -4.41 3.83 17.55
C MET A 1 -3.27 3.94 16.56
N VAL A 2 -3.00 2.87 15.80
CA VAL A 2 -1.92 2.88 14.82
C VAL A 2 -2.40 3.62 13.57
N GLN A 3 -1.57 4.53 13.06
CA GLN A 3 -1.81 5.22 11.79
C GLN A 3 -0.66 4.95 10.84
N TYR A 4 -0.97 4.89 9.56
CA TYR A 4 -0.02 4.61 8.50
C TYR A 4 0.04 5.78 7.52
N TYR A 5 1.26 6.22 7.20
CA TYR A 5 1.53 7.22 6.18
C TYR A 5 1.81 6.52 4.86
N GLY A 6 1.02 6.79 3.82
CA GLY A 6 1.21 6.09 2.55
C GLY A 6 0.21 6.42 1.46
N PHE A 7 0.29 5.63 0.38
CA PHE A 7 -0.56 5.76 -0.80
C PHE A 7 -1.62 4.67 -0.84
N LEU A 8 -2.89 5.08 -0.99
CA LEU A 8 -3.97 4.14 -1.26
C LEU A 8 -3.78 3.48 -2.62
N LEU A 9 -4.03 2.18 -2.69
CA LEU A 9 -3.96 1.41 -3.93
C LEU A 9 -5.27 1.52 -4.72
N ASN A 10 -5.15 1.52 -6.04
CA ASN A 10 -6.32 1.40 -6.91
C ASN A 10 -6.74 -0.08 -6.92
N SER A 11 -7.84 -0.38 -6.22
CA SER A 11 -8.38 -1.72 -6.05
C SER A 11 -8.61 -2.47 -7.37
N GLN A 12 -9.07 -1.77 -8.41
CA GLN A 12 -9.31 -2.36 -9.72
C GLN A 12 -7.99 -2.66 -10.44
N ARG A 13 -7.04 -1.72 -10.42
CA ARG A 13 -5.71 -1.95 -11.02
C ARG A 13 -4.96 -3.11 -10.36
N MET A 14 -5.09 -3.28 -9.03
CA MET A 14 -4.47 -4.42 -8.34
C MET A 14 -5.11 -5.77 -8.73
N LEU A 15 -6.42 -5.78 -9.02
CA LEU A 15 -7.06 -6.99 -9.55
C LEU A 15 -6.53 -7.32 -10.94
N GLU A 16 -6.51 -6.34 -11.84
CA GLU A 16 -6.02 -6.50 -13.21
C GLU A 16 -4.58 -7.01 -13.21
N LEU A 17 -3.69 -6.36 -12.44
CA LEU A 17 -2.30 -6.78 -12.31
C LEU A 17 -2.17 -8.21 -11.78
N GLY A 18 -2.96 -8.57 -10.78
CA GLY A 18 -2.95 -9.92 -10.22
C GLY A 18 -3.41 -10.99 -11.21
N ILE A 19 -4.39 -10.68 -12.08
CA ILE A 19 -4.83 -11.56 -13.17
C ILE A 19 -3.72 -11.67 -14.23
N GLU A 20 -3.18 -10.54 -14.69
CA GLU A 20 -2.11 -10.46 -15.70
C GLU A 20 -0.90 -11.32 -15.32
N LYS A 21 -0.56 -11.33 -14.03
CA LYS A 21 0.58 -12.08 -13.48
C LYS A 21 0.25 -13.50 -13.01
N GLY A 22 -1.01 -13.93 -13.09
CA GLY A 22 -1.42 -15.27 -12.66
C GLY A 22 -1.30 -15.52 -11.15
N LEU A 23 -1.49 -14.48 -10.32
CA LEU A 23 -1.31 -14.54 -8.86
C LEU A 23 -2.49 -15.19 -8.11
N GLY A 24 -3.56 -15.58 -8.82
CA GLY A 24 -4.74 -16.21 -8.24
C GLY A 24 -5.97 -16.10 -9.13
N SER A 25 -7.15 -16.23 -8.51
CA SER A 25 -8.46 -16.17 -9.16
C SER A 25 -9.32 -15.05 -8.55
N ASP A 26 -10.12 -14.39 -9.40
CA ASP A 26 -11.06 -13.32 -9.06
C ASP A 26 -12.52 -13.79 -8.95
N GLU A 27 -12.76 -15.11 -9.03
CA GLU A 27 -14.10 -15.72 -9.09
C GLU A 27 -14.92 -15.53 -7.80
N SER A 28 -14.26 -15.37 -6.65
CA SER A 28 -14.93 -15.18 -5.36
C SER A 28 -14.53 -13.86 -4.69
N PHE A 29 -15.35 -13.40 -3.75
CA PHE A 29 -15.01 -12.22 -2.95
C PHE A 29 -13.65 -12.39 -2.24
N HIS A 30 -13.43 -13.54 -1.60
CA HIS A 30 -12.16 -13.83 -0.92
C HIS A 30 -10.99 -13.91 -1.91
N GLY A 31 -11.20 -14.55 -3.06
CA GLY A 31 -10.22 -14.62 -4.14
C GLY A 31 -9.77 -13.23 -4.58
N ARG A 32 -10.72 -12.31 -4.81
CA ARG A 32 -10.43 -10.91 -5.15
C ARG A 32 -9.62 -10.17 -4.08
N GLU A 33 -9.95 -10.34 -2.80
CA GLU A 33 -9.15 -9.72 -1.73
C GLU A 33 -7.72 -10.27 -1.71
N CYS A 34 -7.56 -11.60 -1.75
CA CYS A 34 -6.24 -12.22 -1.80
C CYS A 34 -5.44 -11.78 -3.02
N LEU A 35 -6.09 -11.67 -4.17
CA LEU A 35 -5.46 -11.25 -5.42
C LEU A 35 -4.90 -9.83 -5.32
N ARG A 36 -5.68 -8.88 -4.77
CA ARG A 36 -5.22 -7.50 -4.57
C ARG A 36 -4.03 -7.43 -3.62
N THR A 37 -4.08 -8.14 -2.50
CA THR A 37 -2.98 -8.15 -1.54
C THR A 37 -1.72 -8.76 -2.14
N ARG A 38 -1.84 -9.88 -2.88
CA ARG A 38 -0.69 -10.50 -3.56
C ARG A 38 -0.10 -9.59 -4.62
N ALA A 39 -0.92 -8.96 -5.44
CA ALA A 39 -0.45 -7.99 -6.45
C ALA A 39 0.28 -6.81 -5.80
N ALA A 40 -0.20 -6.33 -4.66
CA ALA A 40 0.46 -5.26 -3.92
C ALA A 40 1.84 -5.69 -3.35
N TRP A 41 1.93 -6.89 -2.76
CA TRP A 41 3.21 -7.42 -2.27
C TRP A 41 4.21 -7.70 -3.40
N ASP A 42 3.72 -8.24 -4.52
CA ASP A 42 4.51 -8.51 -5.71
C ASP A 42 5.10 -7.21 -6.31
N LEU A 43 4.34 -6.12 -6.31
CA LEU A 43 4.86 -4.79 -6.68
C LEU A 43 5.99 -4.31 -5.76
N LEU A 44 5.87 -4.50 -4.45
CA LEU A 44 6.92 -4.10 -3.51
C LEU A 44 8.20 -4.90 -3.76
N ALA A 45 8.06 -6.21 -3.99
CA ALA A 45 9.19 -7.10 -4.25
C ALA A 45 9.89 -6.77 -5.58
N GLU A 46 9.14 -6.51 -6.66
CA GLU A 46 9.73 -6.15 -7.96
C GLU A 46 10.46 -4.81 -7.94
N ALA A 47 9.98 -3.86 -7.14
CA ALA A 47 10.61 -2.56 -6.98
C ALA A 47 11.73 -2.56 -5.93
N GLU A 48 11.98 -3.69 -5.25
CA GLU A 48 12.98 -3.86 -4.19
C GLU A 48 12.82 -2.80 -3.07
N VAL A 49 11.58 -2.61 -2.60
CA VAL A 49 11.24 -1.64 -1.54
C VAL A 49 10.60 -2.28 -0.30
N ASP A 50 10.48 -3.60 -0.27
CA ASP A 50 9.85 -4.39 0.80
C ASP A 50 10.67 -4.43 2.11
N ASP A 51 11.90 -3.92 2.09
CA ASP A 51 12.77 -3.75 3.25
C ASP A 51 12.37 -2.56 4.14
N TRP A 52 11.67 -1.56 3.60
CA TRP A 52 11.30 -0.35 4.37
C TRP A 52 9.83 0.08 4.24
N CYS A 53 9.05 -0.46 3.29
CA CYS A 53 7.60 -0.23 3.19
C CYS A 53 6.80 -1.54 3.23
N THR A 54 5.50 -1.45 3.51
CA THR A 54 4.64 -2.62 3.72
C THR A 54 3.23 -2.41 3.17
N VAL A 55 2.49 -3.50 2.93
CA VAL A 55 1.09 -3.46 2.51
C VAL A 55 0.18 -3.62 3.73
N VAL A 56 -0.69 -2.64 3.96
CA VAL A 56 -1.62 -2.62 5.09
C VAL A 56 -3.03 -2.23 4.66
N ASN A 57 -4.02 -2.65 5.45
CA ASN A 57 -5.40 -2.24 5.26
C ASN A 57 -5.75 -1.05 6.17
N VAL A 58 -6.24 0.03 5.58
CA VAL A 58 -6.53 1.28 6.28
C VAL A 58 -7.95 1.74 6.04
N THR A 59 -8.48 2.51 6.98
CA THR A 59 -9.80 3.13 6.89
C THR A 59 -9.67 4.58 6.43
N THR A 60 -10.38 4.95 5.37
CA THR A 60 -10.48 6.33 4.92
C THR A 60 -11.50 7.11 5.74
N ARG A 61 -11.46 8.45 5.70
CA ARG A 61 -12.36 9.33 6.48
C ARG A 61 -13.86 9.08 6.27
N ASN A 62 -14.25 8.46 5.16
CA ASN A 62 -15.63 8.06 4.86
C ASN A 62 -15.99 6.65 5.39
N GLY A 63 -15.13 6.03 6.20
CA GLY A 63 -15.35 4.71 6.81
C GLY A 63 -15.08 3.51 5.89
N LYS A 64 -14.55 3.72 4.68
CA LYS A 64 -14.25 2.62 3.74
C LYS A 64 -12.84 2.07 3.97
N ALA A 65 -12.70 0.75 3.83
CA ALA A 65 -11.42 0.05 3.90
C ALA A 65 -10.72 0.04 2.53
N TYR A 66 -9.42 0.28 2.52
CA TYR A 66 -8.56 0.27 1.34
C TYR A 66 -7.20 -0.36 1.66
N TRP A 67 -6.61 -1.04 0.67
CA TRP A 67 -5.20 -1.39 0.73
C TRP A 67 -4.33 -0.16 0.48
N CYS A 68 -3.24 -0.07 1.23
CA CYS A 68 -2.28 1.02 1.22
C CYS A 68 -0.87 0.46 1.21
N ILE A 69 0.03 1.09 0.45
CA ILE A 69 1.47 0.92 0.68
C ILE A 69 1.88 1.95 1.72
N ALA A 70 2.15 1.46 2.94
CA ALA A 70 2.59 2.25 4.06
C ALA A 70 4.10 2.46 4.02
N LEU A 71 4.49 3.73 4.00
CA LEU A 71 5.86 4.20 4.00
C LEU A 71 6.35 4.52 5.42
N ALA A 72 5.45 4.77 6.35
CA ALA A 72 5.73 4.97 7.77
C ALA A 72 4.50 4.63 8.64
N SER A 73 4.72 4.44 9.93
CA SER A 73 3.68 4.14 10.93
C SER A 73 3.88 4.97 12.20
N THR A 74 2.84 5.15 12.99
CA THR A 74 2.98 5.67 14.36
C THR A 74 3.67 4.67 15.29
N ASP A 75 3.70 3.37 14.93
CA ASP A 75 4.39 2.31 15.67
C ASP A 75 5.65 1.83 14.93
N HIS A 76 6.79 1.95 15.59
CA HIS A 76 8.11 1.47 15.13
C HIS A 76 8.21 -0.03 14.86
N ARG A 77 7.27 -0.84 15.36
CA ARG A 77 7.25 -2.29 15.10
C ARG A 77 6.68 -2.62 13.73
N GLU A 78 5.93 -1.69 13.15
CA GLU A 78 5.20 -1.89 11.89
C GLU A 78 6.04 -1.48 10.67
N THR A 79 6.84 -0.41 10.80
CA THR A 79 7.68 0.12 9.72
C THR A 79 8.96 0.72 10.27
N VAL A 80 10.02 0.75 9.46
CA VAL A 80 11.31 1.37 9.82
C VAL A 80 11.18 2.89 10.03
N TYR A 81 10.32 3.54 9.24
CA TYR A 81 10.03 4.96 9.37
C TYR A 81 8.82 5.23 10.27
N THR A 82 8.82 6.38 10.94
CA THR A 82 7.73 6.76 11.86
C THR A 82 7.40 8.25 11.75
N HIS A 83 6.41 8.72 12.52
CA HIS A 83 6.08 10.15 12.65
C HIS A 83 7.28 11.05 13.04
N ARG A 84 8.33 10.49 13.66
CA ARG A 84 9.56 11.22 14.05
C ARG A 84 10.68 11.13 13.02
N ASN A 85 10.59 10.15 12.12
CA ASN A 85 11.60 9.86 11.12
C ASN A 85 10.88 9.38 9.86
N LEU A 86 10.42 10.32 9.04
CA LEU A 86 9.75 10.02 7.77
C LEU A 86 10.77 9.52 6.74
N PRO A 87 10.32 8.71 5.76
CA PRO A 87 11.19 8.30 4.66
C PRO A 87 11.75 9.52 3.91
N PRO A 88 13.02 9.48 3.46
CA PRO A 88 13.56 10.46 2.53
C PRO A 88 12.68 10.61 1.28
N GLN A 89 12.60 11.82 0.74
CA GLN A 89 11.70 12.14 -0.39
C GLN A 89 11.94 11.25 -1.62
N HIS A 90 13.20 10.90 -1.93
CA HIS A 90 13.50 10.06 -3.09
C HIS A 90 12.88 8.66 -2.99
N LEU A 91 12.75 8.09 -1.79
CA LEU A 91 12.05 6.82 -1.56
C LEU A 91 10.54 6.97 -1.75
N VAL A 92 9.98 8.09 -1.28
CA VAL A 92 8.57 8.43 -1.50
C VAL A 92 8.28 8.56 -3.01
N ASP A 93 9.17 9.23 -3.75
CA ASP A 93 9.06 9.43 -5.19
C ASP A 93 9.19 8.11 -5.97
N GLN A 94 10.07 7.19 -5.51
CA GLN A 94 10.19 5.85 -6.07
C GLN A 94 8.86 5.09 -5.98
N VAL A 95 8.26 5.03 -4.78
CA VAL A 95 6.96 4.34 -4.60
C VAL A 95 5.84 5.06 -5.37
N LYS A 96 5.85 6.39 -5.41
CA LYS A 96 4.87 7.17 -6.18
C LYS A 96 4.91 6.83 -7.67
N THR A 97 6.14 6.73 -8.21
CA THR A 97 6.39 6.38 -9.62
C THR A 97 5.98 4.95 -9.92
N MET A 98 6.37 4.00 -9.06
CA MET A 98 5.96 2.58 -9.16
C MET A 98 4.43 2.43 -9.18
N LEU A 99 3.72 3.24 -8.39
CA LEU A 99 2.26 3.24 -8.33
C LEU A 99 1.58 4.08 -9.41
N GLU A 100 2.34 4.67 -10.33
CA GLU A 100 1.84 5.55 -11.40
C GLU A 100 0.90 6.65 -10.87
N LYS A 101 1.20 7.18 -9.68
CA LYS A 101 0.33 8.19 -9.06
C LYS A 101 0.47 9.54 -9.77
N PRO A 102 -0.63 10.27 -9.98
CA PRO A 102 -0.57 11.64 -10.49
C PRO A 102 0.30 12.55 -9.60
N ASP A 103 0.94 13.55 -10.20
CA ASP A 103 1.86 14.46 -9.50
C ASP A 103 1.24 15.18 -8.29
N HIS A 104 -0.05 15.52 -8.37
CA HIS A 104 -0.77 16.18 -7.29
C HIS A 104 -1.12 15.24 -6.12
N VAL A 105 -1.04 13.92 -6.30
CA VAL A 105 -1.31 12.94 -5.24
C VAL A 105 -0.07 12.81 -4.36
N GLN A 106 -0.27 13.00 -3.06
CA GLN A 106 0.75 12.91 -2.02
C GLN A 106 0.36 11.82 -1.00
N PRO A 107 1.32 11.21 -0.29
CA PRO A 107 1.00 10.26 0.75
C PRO A 107 0.34 10.99 1.92
N MET A 108 -0.58 10.31 2.59
CA MET A 108 -1.35 10.86 3.71
C MET A 108 -1.37 9.86 4.86
N TRP A 109 -1.72 10.35 6.05
CA TRP A 109 -1.96 9.51 7.22
C TRP A 109 -3.36 8.91 7.16
N TRP A 110 -3.43 7.60 7.36
CA TRP A 110 -4.65 6.80 7.39
C TRP A 110 -4.74 6.02 8.70
N ASP A 111 -5.95 5.85 9.22
CA ASP A 111 -6.17 5.05 10.41
C ASP A 111 -6.12 3.56 10.05
N SER A 112 -5.49 2.75 10.91
CA SER A 112 -5.57 1.29 10.83
C SER A 112 -7.03 0.81 10.84
N THR A 113 -7.32 -0.30 10.17
CA THR A 113 -8.60 -1.02 10.32
C THR A 113 -8.68 -1.88 11.58
N PHE A 114 -7.54 -2.08 12.26
CA PHE A 114 -7.37 -2.87 13.49
C PHE A 114 -6.97 -1.98 14.67
#